data_AF-A0A4C1TK87-F1
#
_entry.id   AF-A0A4C1TK87-F1
#
_cell.length_a   1.000
_cell.length_b   1.000
_cell.length_c   1.000
_cell.angle_alpha   90.00
_cell.angle_beta   90.00
_cell.angle_gamma   90.00
#
_symmetry.space_group_name_H-M   'P 1'
#
loop_
_entity.id
_entity.type
_entity.pdbx_description
1 polymer ?
#
loop_
_entity_poly.entity_id
_entity_poly.type
_entity_poly.pdbx_seq_one_letter_code
_entity_poly.pdbx_strand_id
1 'polypeptide(L)'
;MIHKPGKPPNEASSYRPISLTPVLSKLWERIVLERLSPCLEINYVIPDHQYGFRKHHSTIEQVHRVYSTIRQCLEQKNTALLLFWTSNKRSIVYGIGTAVQN
;
A
#
# COMPACT_ATOMS: atom_id res chain seq x y z
N MET A 1 -17.53 -15.24 -3.16
CA MET A 1 -17.34 -14.01 -2.35
C MET A 1 -16.29 -14.30 -1.28
N ILE A 2 -15.40 -13.36 -0.94
CA ILE A 2 -14.32 -13.62 0.05
C ILE A 2 -14.80 -13.15 1.44
N HIS A 3 -14.88 -14.05 2.41
CA HIS A 3 -15.30 -13.72 3.77
C HIS A 3 -14.21 -12.96 4.55
N LYS A 4 -14.60 -11.96 5.35
CA LYS A 4 -13.69 -11.22 6.23
C LYS A 4 -13.48 -12.03 7.52
N PRO A 5 -12.24 -12.24 7.97
CA PRO A 5 -11.98 -12.93 9.22
C PRO A 5 -12.63 -12.18 10.39
N GLY A 6 -13.26 -12.92 11.33
CA GLY A 6 -13.85 -12.37 12.56
C GLY A 6 -15.22 -11.70 12.42
N LYS A 7 -15.95 -11.89 11.30
CA LYS A 7 -17.30 -11.33 11.10
C LYS A 7 -18.38 -12.40 10.94
N PRO A 8 -19.65 -12.11 11.28
CA PRO A 8 -20.73 -13.08 11.17
C PRO A 8 -21.04 -13.42 9.69
N PRO A 9 -21.15 -14.70 9.32
CA PRO A 9 -21.35 -15.11 7.91
C PRO A 9 -22.75 -14.76 7.37
N ASN A 10 -23.72 -14.48 8.24
CA ASN A 10 -25.10 -14.13 7.84
C ASN A 10 -25.26 -12.71 7.30
N GLU A 11 -24.23 -11.86 7.37
CA GLU A 11 -24.31 -10.49 6.87
C GLU A 11 -23.55 -10.30 5.56
N ALA A 12 -24.19 -9.67 4.57
CA ALA A 12 -23.55 -9.32 3.29
C ALA A 12 -22.32 -8.40 3.48
N SER A 13 -22.29 -7.57 4.52
CA SER A 13 -21.16 -6.71 4.94
C SER A 13 -19.90 -7.49 5.34
N SER A 14 -20.05 -8.76 5.70
CA SER A 14 -18.97 -9.66 6.10
C SER A 14 -18.15 -10.16 4.92
N TYR A 15 -18.62 -9.97 3.69
CA TYR A 15 -17.90 -10.36 2.49
C TYR A 15 -17.19 -9.17 1.83
N ARG A 16 -16.15 -9.48 1.06
CA ARG A 16 -15.52 -8.53 0.12
C ARG A 16 -16.29 -8.64 -1.20
N PRO A 17 -16.94 -7.56 -1.66
CA PRO A 17 -17.59 -7.57 -2.96
C PRO A 17 -16.52 -7.69 -4.05
N ILE A 18 -16.74 -8.60 -5.01
CA ILE A 18 -15.87 -8.79 -6.17
C ILE A 18 -16.71 -8.44 -7.38
N SER A 19 -16.24 -7.48 -8.18
CA SER A 19 -16.87 -7.15 -9.46
C SER A 19 -16.28 -8.06 -10.54
N LEU A 20 -17.11 -8.93 -11.11
CA LEU A 20 -16.73 -9.71 -12.29
C LEU A 20 -16.97 -8.84 -13.52
N THR A 21 -15.95 -8.11 -13.94
CA THR A 21 -16.03 -7.29 -15.15
C THR A 21 -15.98 -8.17 -16.41
N PRO A 22 -16.78 -7.87 -17.46
CA PRO A 22 -16.69 -8.54 -18.75
C PRO A 22 -15.27 -8.50 -19.32
N VAL A 23 -14.93 -9.48 -20.17
CA VAL A 23 -13.60 -9.57 -20.80
C VAL A 23 -13.25 -8.29 -21.57
N LEU A 24 -14.23 -7.72 -22.28
CA LEU A 24 -14.06 -6.48 -23.03
C LEU A 24 -13.66 -5.30 -22.12
N SER A 25 -14.27 -5.19 -20.93
CA SER A 25 -13.93 -4.14 -19.96
C SER A 25 -12.49 -4.28 -19.45
N LYS A 26 -12.03 -5.51 -19.15
CA LYS A 26 -10.64 -5.75 -18.73
C LYS A 26 -9.63 -5.41 -19.83
N LEU A 27 -9.96 -5.70 -21.08
CA LEU A 27 -9.13 -5.31 -22.22
C LEU A 27 -9.02 -3.79 -22.32
N TRP A 28 -10.14 -3.09 -22.19
CA TRP A 28 -10.17 -1.63 -22.21
C TRP A 28 -9.37 -1.03 -21.06
N GLU A 29 -9.54 -1.52 -19.83
CA GLU A 29 -8.76 -1.10 -18.65
C GLU A 29 -7.25 -1.21 -18.91
N ARG A 30 -6.80 -2.31 -19.53
CA ARG A 30 -5.38 -2.51 -19.87
C ARG A 30 -4.87 -1.51 -20.90
N ILE A 31 -5.66 -1.23 -21.94
CA ILE A 31 -5.29 -0.26 -22.98
C ILE A 31 -5.18 1.16 -22.38
N VAL A 32 -6.15 1.55 -21.55
CA VAL A 32 -6.15 2.85 -20.87
C VAL A 32 -4.95 2.97 -19.93
N LEU A 33 -4.65 1.92 -19.15
CA LEU A 33 -3.52 1.90 -18.23
C LEU A 33 -2.18 2.09 -18.96
N GLU A 34 -1.97 1.39 -20.06
CA GLU A 34 -0.74 1.51 -20.87
C GLU A 34 -0.57 2.92 -21.45
N ARG A 35 -1.67 3.60 -21.82
CA ARG A 35 -1.61 4.99 -22.30
C ARG A 35 -1.38 6.01 -21.19
N LEU A 36 -1.94 5.76 -20.00
CA LEU A 36 -1.88 6.71 -18.89
C LEU A 36 -0.58 6.61 -18.10
N SER A 37 0.01 5.40 -17.98
CA SER A 37 1.26 5.16 -17.25
C SER A 37 2.39 6.15 -17.59
N PRO A 38 2.77 6.36 -18.87
CA PRO A 38 3.85 7.30 -19.19
C PRO A 38 3.48 8.75 -18.86
N CYS A 39 2.22 9.15 -19.04
CA CYS A 39 1.76 10.50 -18.71
C CYS A 39 1.85 10.78 -17.19
N LEU A 40 1.59 9.77 -16.35
CA LEU A 40 1.71 9.90 -14.89
C LEU A 40 3.16 9.99 -14.44
N GLU A 41 4.07 9.28 -15.11
CA GLU A 41 5.51 9.31 -14.82
C GLU A 41 6.15 10.63 -15.24
N ILE A 42 5.87 11.13 -16.45
CA ILE A 42 6.42 12.39 -16.97
C ILE A 42 5.99 13.59 -16.11
N ASN A 43 4.74 13.58 -15.63
CA ASN A 43 4.21 14.69 -14.85
C ASN A 43 4.51 14.57 -13.34
N TYR A 44 5.32 13.57 -12.91
CA TYR A 44 5.65 13.31 -11.50
C TYR A 44 4.43 13.26 -10.58
N VAL A 45 3.29 12.77 -11.10
CA VAL A 45 2.03 12.71 -10.34
C VAL A 45 2.12 11.65 -9.24
N ILE A 46 2.85 10.57 -9.51
CA ILE A 46 3.10 9.50 -8.56
C ILE A 46 4.41 9.80 -7.82
N PRO A 47 4.40 9.95 -6.49
CA PRO A 47 5.62 10.21 -5.73
C PRO A 47 6.62 9.05 -5.78
N ASP A 48 7.91 9.36 -5.71
CA ASP A 48 8.98 8.35 -5.76
C ASP A 48 9.03 7.40 -4.56
N HIS A 49 8.37 7.79 -3.47
CA HIS A 49 8.23 6.94 -2.29
C HIS A 49 6.99 6.03 -2.35
N GLN A 50 6.21 6.04 -3.44
CA GLN A 50 5.10 5.11 -3.66
C GLN A 50 5.58 3.86 -4.41
N TYR A 51 5.60 2.74 -3.70
CA TYR A 51 6.03 1.44 -4.24
C TYR A 51 4.84 0.55 -4.66
N GLY A 52 3.63 0.87 -4.20
CA GLY A 52 2.42 0.15 -4.58
C GLY A 52 1.92 0.59 -5.95
N PHE A 53 1.52 -0.38 -6.78
CA PHE A 53 0.93 -0.15 -8.11
C PHE A 53 1.84 0.58 -9.11
N ARG A 54 3.16 0.57 -8.90
CA ARG A 54 4.15 1.16 -9.81
C ARG A 54 4.94 0.04 -10.51
N LYS A 55 5.22 0.21 -11.80
CA LYS A 55 6.09 -0.72 -12.54
C LYS A 55 7.49 -0.68 -11.90
N HIS A 56 8.16 -1.83 -11.83
CA HIS A 56 9.51 -1.99 -11.27
C HIS A 56 9.67 -1.68 -9.77
N HIS A 57 8.59 -1.52 -9.01
CA HIS A 57 8.64 -1.42 -7.55
C HIS A 57 7.96 -2.63 -6.89
N SER A 58 8.61 -3.18 -5.88
CA SER A 58 8.12 -4.29 -5.08
C SER A 58 7.86 -3.86 -3.64
N THR A 59 7.01 -4.63 -2.94
CA THR A 59 6.80 -4.45 -1.49
C THR A 59 8.06 -4.76 -0.69
N ILE A 60 8.96 -5.59 -1.23
CA ILE A 60 10.23 -5.96 -0.60
C ILE A 60 11.16 -4.75 -0.54
N GLU A 61 11.29 -3.99 -1.63
CA GLU A 61 12.13 -2.78 -1.66
C GLU A 61 11.65 -1.73 -0.66
N GLN A 62 10.33 -1.58 -0.52
CA GLN A 62 9.77 -0.65 0.47
C GLN A 62 10.10 -1.07 1.90
N VAL A 63 10.00 -2.37 2.22
CA VAL A 63 10.38 -2.89 3.55
C VAL A 63 11.88 -2.72 3.79
N HIS A 64 12.71 -3.01 2.78
CA HIS A 64 14.15 -2.85 2.87
C HIS A 64 14.55 -1.39 3.15
N ARG A 65 13.89 -0.43 2.49
CA ARG A 65 14.10 1.01 2.72
C ARG A 65 13.75 1.42 4.16
N VAL A 66 12.63 0.93 4.69
CA VAL A 66 12.25 1.21 6.09
C VAL A 66 13.28 0.61 7.04
N TYR A 67 13.70 -0.63 6.80
CA TYR A 67 14.70 -1.30 7.62
C TYR A 67 16.07 -0.59 7.60
N SER A 68 16.56 -0.19 6.42
CA SER A 68 17.82 0.53 6.30
C SER A 68 17.78 1.89 7.00
N THR A 69 16.65 2.59 6.91
CA THR A 69 16.44 3.86 7.62
C THR A 69 16.50 3.68 9.13
N ILE A 70 15.83 2.65 9.66
CA ILE A 70 15.86 2.34 11.10
C ILE A 70 17.29 1.97 11.54
N ARG A 71 17.99 1.12 10.77
CA ARG A 71 19.37 0.74 11.05
C ARG A 71 20.31 1.94 11.12
N GLN A 72 20.22 2.85 10.16
CA GLN A 72 21.04 4.06 10.13
C GLN A 72 20.77 4.97 11.34
N CYS A 73 19.51 5.16 11.73
CA CYS A 73 19.17 5.95 12.92
C CYS A 73 19.74 5.32 14.20
N LEU A 74 19.66 3.99 14.33
CA LEU A 74 20.19 3.23 15.46
C LEU A 74 21.73 3.34 15.54
N GLU A 75 22.44 3.21 14.42
CA GLU A 75 23.90 3.40 14.35
C GLU A 75 24.33 4.80 14.80
N GLN A 76 23.52 5.81 14.50
CA GLN A 76 23.75 7.20 14.93
C GLN A 76 23.34 7.48 16.39
N LYS A 77 22.93 6.46 17.14
CA LYS A 77 22.37 6.56 18.51
C LYS A 77 21.16 7.49 18.62
N ASN A 78 20.44 7.70 17.52
CA ASN A 78 19.23 8.50 17.49
C ASN A 78 18.00 7.60 17.69
N THR A 79 16.98 8.14 18.34
CA THR A 79 15.69 7.45 18.49
C THR A 79 14.97 7.41 17.15
N ALA A 80 14.65 6.22 16.66
CA ALA A 80 13.82 6.06 15.47
C ALA A 80 12.34 5.93 15.87
N LEU A 81 11.51 6.86 15.39
CA LEU A 81 10.05 6.83 15.53
C LEU A 81 9.43 6.46 14.18
N LEU A 82 8.61 5.42 14.17
CA LEU A 82 7.88 5.01 12.98
C LEU A 82 6.37 5.15 13.19
N LEU A 83 5.76 5.98 12.34
CA LEU A 83 4.33 6.25 12.35
C LEU A 83 3.66 5.51 11.19
N PHE A 84 2.82 4.54 11.51
CA PHE A 84 1.97 3.88 10.53
C PHE A 84 0.63 4.59 10.41
N TRP A 85 0.29 4.97 9.18
CA TRP A 85 -1.01 5.53 8.86
C TRP A 85 -1.78 4.57 7.95
N THR A 86 -3.01 4.23 8.36
CA THR A 86 -3.96 3.51 7.50
C THR A 86 -5.31 4.20 7.53
N SER A 87 -5.81 4.50 6.33
CA SER A 87 -7.17 5.01 6.15
C SER A 87 -8.10 3.85 5.87
N ASN A 88 -9.01 3.57 6.80
CA ASN A 88 -10.13 2.67 6.55
C ASN A 88 -11.40 3.53 6.37
N LYS A 89 -12.35 3.07 5.54
CA LYS A 89 -13.65 3.75 5.30
C LYS A 89 -14.46 4.07 6.57
N ARG A 90 -14.06 3.57 7.75
CA ARG A 90 -14.76 3.79 9.03
C ARG A 90 -13.90 4.41 10.14
N SER A 91 -12.56 4.41 10.06
CA SER A 91 -11.68 4.96 11.10
C SER A 91 -10.25 5.14 10.58
N ILE A 92 -9.52 6.11 11.13
CA ILE A 92 -8.07 6.25 10.96
C ILE A 92 -7.39 5.52 12.11
N VAL A 93 -6.44 4.63 11.80
CA VAL A 93 -5.63 3.96 12.82
C VAL A 93 -4.20 4.46 12.71
N TYR A 94 -3.66 4.93 13.83
CA TYR A 94 -2.27 5.32 13.98
C TYR A 94 -1.55 4.28 14.83
N GLY A 95 -0.41 3.78 14.35
CA GLY A 95 0.49 2.93 15.14
C GLY A 95 1.83 3.63 15.32
N ILE A 96 2.31 3.74 16.56
CA ILE A 96 3.62 4.30 16.88
C ILE A 96 4.54 3.15 17.28
N GLY A 97 5.64 2.96 16.55
CA GLY A 97 6.73 2.06 16.92
C GLY A 97 7.99 2.85 17.23
N THR A 98 8.56 2.65 18.43
CA THR A 98 9.84 3.24 18.83
C THR A 98 10.92 2.17 18.87
N ALA A 99 12.03 2.39 18.16
CA ALA A 99 13.23 1.57 18.33
C ALA A 99 14.26 2.35 19.16
N VAL A 100 14.64 1.80 20.32
CA VAL A 100 15.68 2.34 21.21
C VAL A 100 16.74 1.27 21.37
N GLN A 101 18.00 1.63 21.14
CA GLN A 101 19.14 0.77 21.40
C GLN A 101 19.51 0.91 22.88
N ASN A 102 19.37 -0.17 23.66
CA ASN A 102 19.89 -0.26 25.03
C ASN A 102 21.42 -0.33 25.02
#